data_AF-A0A2G5TI80-F1
#
_entry.id   AF-A0A2G5TI80-F1
#
_cell.length_a   1.000
_cell.length_b   1.000
_cell.length_c   1.000
_cell.angle_alpha   90.00
_cell.angle_beta   90.00
_cell.angle_gamma   90.00
#
_symmetry.space_group_name_H-M   'P 1'
#
loop_
_entity.id
_entity.type
_entity.pdbx_description
1 polymer ?
#
loop_
_entity_poly.entity_id
_entity_poly.type
_entity_poly.pdbx_seq_one_letter_code
_entity_poly.pdbx_strand_id
1 'polypeptide(L)'
;MLKLLTLFCVVYAAHGLVLPASILATYSDAFARTQMLALASAAYSSNPQHCLDSKFTNAQLKRQIYVKNCALVNNDVCSGYTAVLHNDKAIVISFRGTQGFFQLISEANKSIFESQMSWIAGGKVSKYFGDAFSKVWAAGMKDDFAALLTQNPGYEVWVSGHSLGGSLASLAASYVIGTKLVDGSRVKLVTYGEPRTGNKDYAHAHDAQLAYSYRVTHNRDVVPHVPNEDFEGYYHNKFEVYYRENMKNGAKYTVCNGDEDNGCSDGLWITTSIDDHLHYFEKDISAWGDKGCN
;
A
#
# COMPACT_ATOMS: atom_id res chain seq x y z
N MET A 1 -25.30 -42.68 46.10
CA MET A 1 -24.08 -42.34 45.34
C MET A 1 -24.51 -41.81 43.97
N LEU A 2 -24.55 -40.48 43.84
CA LEU A 2 -24.96 -39.78 42.62
C LEU A 2 -23.68 -39.47 41.81
N LYS A 3 -23.52 -40.04 40.61
CA LYS A 3 -22.38 -39.73 39.73
C LYS A 3 -22.75 -38.57 38.81
N LEU A 4 -22.02 -37.46 38.99
CA LEU A 4 -22.10 -36.21 38.24
C LEU A 4 -21.55 -36.45 36.82
N LEU A 5 -22.35 -36.21 35.78
CA LEU A 5 -21.87 -36.13 34.40
C LEU A 5 -21.27 -34.73 34.18
N THR A 6 -19.96 -34.65 33.94
CA THR A 6 -19.29 -33.41 33.54
C THR A 6 -19.25 -33.33 32.02
N LEU A 7 -19.94 -32.32 31.48
CA LEU A 7 -20.00 -32.03 30.05
C LEU A 7 -18.71 -31.28 29.64
N PHE A 8 -17.86 -31.89 28.81
CA PHE A 8 -16.69 -31.23 28.24
C PHE A 8 -17.11 -30.34 27.07
N CYS A 9 -17.02 -29.02 27.27
CA CYS A 9 -17.13 -28.02 26.21
C CYS A 9 -15.82 -28.02 25.41
N VAL A 10 -15.84 -28.50 24.16
CA VAL A 10 -14.71 -28.36 23.24
C VAL A 10 -14.78 -26.97 22.62
N VAL A 11 -13.96 -26.04 23.12
CA VAL A 11 -13.74 -24.74 22.48
C VAL A 11 -12.79 -24.96 21.30
N TYR A 12 -13.30 -24.84 20.07
CA TYR A 12 -12.45 -24.73 18.88
C TYR A 12 -11.80 -23.34 18.89
N ALA A 13 -10.52 -23.29 19.28
CA ALA A 13 -9.70 -22.10 19.07
C ALA A 13 -9.42 -21.97 17.56
N ALA A 14 -9.89 -20.87 16.96
CA ALA A 14 -9.56 -20.47 15.61
C ALA A 14 -8.07 -20.14 15.52
N HIS A 15 -7.26 -21.13 15.15
CA HIS A 15 -5.87 -20.91 14.81
C HIS A 15 -5.83 -20.33 13.39
N GLY A 16 -5.74 -19.01 13.28
CA GLY A 16 -5.28 -18.38 12.04
C GLY A 16 -3.90 -18.96 11.70
N LEU A 17 -3.70 -19.39 10.46
CA LEU A 17 -2.38 -19.80 9.99
C LEU A 17 -1.45 -18.58 10.11
N VAL A 18 -0.61 -18.57 11.14
CA VAL A 18 0.56 -17.71 11.20
C VAL A 18 1.55 -18.29 10.20
N LEU A 19 1.88 -17.53 9.16
CA LEU A 19 2.91 -17.92 8.19
C LEU A 19 4.23 -18.15 8.96
N PRO A 20 4.90 -19.31 8.82
CA PRO A 20 6.18 -19.54 9.47
C PRO A 20 7.20 -18.51 8.98
N ALA A 21 8.03 -18.00 9.89
CA ALA A 21 9.03 -16.93 9.68
C ALA A 21 10.11 -17.23 8.62
N SER A 22 10.01 -18.35 7.89
CA SER A 22 11.05 -18.89 7.01
C SER A 22 10.81 -18.72 5.51
N ILE A 23 9.83 -17.91 5.06
CA ILE A 23 9.72 -17.51 3.63
C ILE A 23 9.23 -16.06 3.50
N LEU A 24 9.90 -15.10 4.12
CA LEU A 24 9.78 -13.71 3.66
C LEU A 24 10.47 -13.63 2.30
N ALA A 25 9.70 -13.34 1.25
CA ALA A 25 10.25 -13.21 -0.09
C ALA A 25 11.13 -11.96 -0.15
N THR A 26 12.37 -12.11 -0.57
CA THR A 26 13.39 -11.04 -0.53
C THR A 26 13.05 -9.89 -1.49
N TYR A 27 13.21 -8.66 -1.02
CA TYR A 27 13.09 -7.46 -1.85
C TYR A 27 13.93 -7.54 -3.14
N SER A 28 13.34 -7.10 -4.24
CA SER A 28 14.02 -6.94 -5.54
C SER A 28 13.96 -5.49 -5.99
N ASP A 29 15.11 -4.79 -6.01
CA ASP A 29 15.22 -3.41 -6.54
C ASP A 29 14.71 -3.35 -7.97
N ALA A 30 15.09 -4.30 -8.83
CA ALA A 30 14.62 -4.34 -10.22
C ALA A 30 13.09 -4.41 -10.29
N PHE A 31 12.45 -5.27 -9.51
CA PHE A 31 10.99 -5.40 -9.50
C PHE A 31 10.30 -4.11 -9.02
N ALA A 32 10.79 -3.52 -7.92
CA ALA A 32 10.27 -2.26 -7.42
C ALA A 32 10.45 -1.13 -8.45
N ARG A 33 11.69 -0.89 -8.88
CA ARG A 33 12.10 0.19 -9.78
C ARG A 33 11.43 0.15 -11.14
N THR A 34 11.30 -1.03 -11.76
CA THR A 34 10.87 -1.09 -13.18
C THR A 34 9.41 -1.47 -13.35
N GLN A 35 8.85 -2.28 -12.44
CA GLN A 35 7.49 -2.78 -12.56
C GLN A 35 6.56 -2.05 -11.60
N MET A 36 6.79 -2.15 -10.30
CA MET A 36 5.86 -1.60 -9.31
C MET A 36 5.82 -0.06 -9.36
N LEU A 37 6.95 0.61 -9.62
CA LEU A 37 6.98 2.07 -9.82
C LEU A 37 6.12 2.48 -11.03
N ALA A 38 6.19 1.74 -12.13
CA ALA A 38 5.36 2.00 -13.30
C ALA A 38 3.87 1.88 -12.97
N LEU A 39 3.48 0.86 -12.19
CA LEU A 39 2.10 0.68 -11.76
C LEU A 39 1.62 1.81 -10.83
N ALA A 40 2.45 2.25 -9.89
CA ALA A 40 2.13 3.41 -9.04
C ALA A 40 2.02 4.71 -9.88
N SER A 41 2.95 4.92 -10.81
CA SER A 41 3.00 6.11 -11.67
C SER A 41 1.83 6.16 -12.64
N ALA A 42 1.45 5.03 -13.24
CA ALA A 42 0.32 4.93 -14.16
C ALA A 42 -0.99 5.44 -13.56
N ALA A 43 -1.16 5.36 -12.23
CA ALA A 43 -2.35 5.84 -11.54
C ALA A 43 -2.54 7.36 -11.63
N TYR A 44 -1.46 8.12 -11.90
CA TYR A 44 -1.52 9.56 -12.13
C TYR A 44 -2.09 9.91 -13.51
N SER A 45 -1.82 9.07 -14.51
CA SER A 45 -2.25 9.26 -15.88
C SER A 45 -3.78 9.26 -16.02
N SER A 46 -4.28 10.08 -16.94
CA SER A 46 -5.66 10.00 -17.41
C SER A 46 -5.95 8.74 -18.25
N ASN A 47 -4.90 8.08 -18.75
CA ASN A 47 -5.00 6.79 -19.45
C ASN A 47 -3.83 5.87 -19.03
N PRO A 48 -3.99 5.12 -17.91
CA PRO A 48 -2.97 4.20 -17.40
C PRO A 48 -2.50 3.17 -18.44
N GLN A 49 -3.32 2.84 -19.44
CA GLN A 49 -2.96 1.88 -20.50
C GLN A 49 -1.66 2.26 -21.22
N HIS A 50 -1.36 3.55 -21.43
CA HIS A 50 -0.11 3.95 -22.09
C HIS A 50 1.13 3.55 -21.30
N CYS A 51 1.10 3.69 -19.97
CA CYS A 51 2.18 3.22 -19.13
C CYS A 51 2.24 1.69 -19.12
N LEU A 52 1.08 1.01 -19.09
CA LEU A 52 1.01 -0.44 -19.16
C LEU A 52 1.63 -0.98 -20.46
N ASP A 53 1.29 -0.39 -21.61
CA ASP A 53 1.83 -0.76 -22.92
C ASP A 53 3.34 -0.52 -23.03
N SER A 54 3.85 0.55 -22.40
CA SER A 54 5.28 0.89 -22.40
C SER A 54 6.11 -0.08 -21.57
N LYS A 55 5.55 -0.65 -20.50
CA LYS A 55 6.30 -1.41 -19.49
C LYS A 55 6.01 -2.90 -19.42
N PHE A 56 4.85 -3.32 -19.91
CA PHE A 56 4.41 -4.70 -19.79
C PHE A 56 3.94 -5.21 -21.15
N THR A 57 4.23 -6.47 -21.42
CA THR A 57 3.74 -7.12 -22.64
C THR A 57 2.40 -7.77 -22.37
N ASN A 58 1.41 -7.55 -23.24
CA ASN A 58 0.05 -8.09 -23.09
C ASN A 58 -0.63 -7.66 -21.77
N ALA A 59 -0.55 -6.37 -21.48
CA ALA A 59 -1.23 -5.77 -20.34
C ALA A 59 -2.54 -5.10 -20.76
N GLN A 60 -3.57 -5.21 -19.94
CA GLN A 60 -4.88 -4.65 -20.20
C GLN A 60 -5.44 -3.96 -18.96
N LEU A 61 -5.69 -2.66 -19.09
CA LEU A 61 -6.47 -1.86 -18.15
C LEU A 61 -7.91 -2.38 -18.13
N LYS A 62 -8.40 -2.73 -16.95
CA LYS A 62 -9.80 -3.09 -16.76
C LYS A 62 -10.65 -1.84 -16.63
N ARG A 63 -10.30 -0.97 -15.68
CA ARG A 63 -10.92 0.33 -15.47
C ARG A 63 -10.09 1.19 -14.53
N GLN A 64 -10.08 2.50 -14.78
CA GLN A 64 -9.65 3.51 -13.80
C GLN A 64 -10.89 4.21 -13.22
N ILE A 65 -10.87 4.41 -11.92
CA ILE A 65 -11.98 4.95 -11.12
C ILE A 65 -11.58 6.31 -10.59
N TYR A 66 -12.54 7.23 -10.54
CA TYR A 66 -12.40 8.56 -9.98
C TYR A 66 -13.56 8.83 -9.04
N VAL A 67 -13.25 9.19 -7.79
CA VAL A 67 -14.25 9.52 -6.79
C VAL A 67 -13.97 10.91 -6.24
N LYS A 68 -14.92 11.83 -6.43
CA LYS A 68 -14.90 13.16 -5.81
C LYS A 68 -15.31 13.07 -4.35
N ASN A 69 -14.75 13.97 -3.53
CA ASN A 69 -15.00 14.04 -2.08
C ASN A 69 -14.77 12.66 -1.41
N CYS A 70 -13.73 11.97 -1.86
CA CYS A 70 -13.40 10.65 -1.33
C CYS A 70 -12.87 10.73 0.11
N ALA A 71 -12.26 11.85 0.48
CA ALA A 71 -11.68 12.05 1.80
C ALA A 71 -12.38 13.21 2.54
N LEU A 72 -11.94 13.48 3.77
CA LEU A 72 -12.57 14.48 4.66
C LEU A 72 -12.32 15.94 4.21
N VAL A 73 -11.44 16.15 3.24
CA VAL A 73 -11.18 17.48 2.65
C VAL A 73 -12.10 17.70 1.45
N ASN A 74 -12.78 18.86 1.43
CA ASN A 74 -13.67 19.24 0.33
C ASN A 74 -12.91 19.28 -1.01
N ASN A 75 -13.50 18.72 -2.07
CA ASN A 75 -12.98 18.64 -3.44
C ASN A 75 -11.82 17.66 -3.71
N ASP A 76 -11.42 16.83 -2.74
CA ASP A 76 -10.42 15.79 -3.00
C ASP A 76 -10.94 14.76 -4.02
N VAL A 77 -10.10 14.41 -5.01
CA VAL A 77 -10.40 13.37 -5.98
C VAL A 77 -9.45 12.20 -5.76
N CYS A 78 -9.99 11.07 -5.32
CA CYS A 78 -9.24 9.82 -5.24
C CYS A 78 -9.36 9.08 -6.56
N SER A 79 -8.29 8.41 -6.95
CA SER A 79 -8.28 7.56 -8.12
C SER A 79 -7.51 6.29 -7.86
N GLY A 80 -7.94 5.22 -8.50
CA GLY A 80 -7.19 3.98 -8.61
C GLY A 80 -7.69 3.18 -9.79
N TYR A 81 -6.94 2.18 -10.20
CA TYR A 81 -7.28 1.34 -11.32
C TYR A 81 -7.01 -0.13 -11.05
N THR A 82 -7.65 -0.97 -11.85
CA THR A 82 -7.34 -2.40 -11.93
C THR A 82 -6.91 -2.76 -13.35
N ALA A 83 -5.99 -3.70 -13.46
CA ALA A 83 -5.49 -4.19 -14.74
C ALA A 83 -5.09 -5.66 -14.63
N VAL A 84 -4.82 -6.29 -15.77
CA VAL A 84 -4.21 -7.62 -15.85
C VAL A 84 -2.94 -7.54 -16.69
N LEU A 85 -1.89 -8.21 -16.23
CA LEU A 85 -0.62 -8.39 -16.92
C LEU A 85 -0.52 -9.87 -17.29
N HIS A 86 -0.92 -10.24 -18.51
CA HIS A 86 -1.07 -11.65 -18.87
C HIS A 86 0.26 -12.41 -18.92
N ASN A 87 1.33 -11.77 -19.39
CA ASN A 87 2.64 -12.42 -19.45
C ASN A 87 3.28 -12.59 -18.07
N ASP A 88 3.08 -11.63 -17.18
CA ASP A 88 3.56 -11.69 -15.79
C ASP A 88 2.65 -12.55 -14.89
N LYS A 89 1.48 -12.96 -15.40
CA LYS A 89 0.43 -13.64 -14.64
C LYS A 89 0.05 -12.88 -13.36
N ALA A 90 -0.20 -11.58 -13.50
CA ALA A 90 -0.52 -10.70 -12.38
C ALA A 90 -1.81 -9.89 -12.62
N ILE A 91 -2.59 -9.71 -11.56
CA ILE A 91 -3.70 -8.76 -11.48
C ILE A 91 -3.19 -7.55 -10.70
N VAL A 92 -3.44 -6.35 -11.22
CA VAL A 92 -2.96 -5.10 -10.61
C VAL A 92 -4.11 -4.42 -9.87
N ILE A 93 -3.79 -3.91 -8.69
CA ILE A 93 -4.55 -2.85 -8.01
C ILE A 93 -3.58 -1.69 -7.77
N SER A 94 -3.89 -0.49 -8.24
CA SER A 94 -3.01 0.66 -8.00
C SER A 94 -3.81 1.93 -7.70
N PHE A 95 -3.27 2.75 -6.81
CA PHE A 95 -3.91 3.98 -6.34
C PHE A 95 -3.02 5.20 -6.55
N ARG A 96 -3.66 6.29 -6.95
CA ARG A 96 -3.02 7.59 -7.14
C ARG A 96 -2.90 8.32 -5.80
N GLY A 97 -1.84 9.10 -5.63
CA GLY A 97 -1.81 10.15 -4.62
C GLY A 97 -2.78 11.31 -4.91
N THR A 98 -2.75 12.34 -4.06
CA THR A 98 -3.52 13.58 -4.25
C THR A 98 -2.67 14.80 -3.91
N GLN A 99 -2.92 15.92 -4.59
CA GLN A 99 -2.32 17.21 -4.28
C GLN A 99 -2.84 17.77 -2.94
N GLY A 100 -4.09 17.43 -2.56
CA GLY A 100 -4.68 17.85 -1.28
C GLY A 100 -3.91 17.32 -0.05
N PHE A 101 -3.14 16.24 -0.22
CA PHE A 101 -2.38 15.65 0.86
C PHE A 101 -1.16 16.48 1.26
N PHE A 102 -0.50 17.15 0.30
CA PHE A 102 0.56 18.11 0.65
C PHE A 102 0.00 19.32 1.38
N GLN A 103 -1.18 19.78 0.98
CA GLN A 103 -1.89 20.82 1.72
C GLN A 103 -2.15 20.38 3.17
N LEU A 104 -2.67 19.17 3.38
CA LEU A 104 -2.89 18.60 4.71
C LEU A 104 -1.63 18.54 5.59
N ILE A 105 -0.50 18.11 5.01
CA ILE A 105 0.79 18.10 5.73
C ILE A 105 1.24 19.52 6.04
N SER A 106 1.21 20.42 5.05
CA SER A 106 1.71 21.79 5.18
C SER A 106 0.89 22.64 6.15
N GLU A 107 -0.42 22.43 6.19
CA GLU A 107 -1.34 23.08 7.12
C GLU A 107 -1.31 22.43 8.51
N ALA A 108 -0.52 21.35 8.67
CA ALA A 108 -0.36 20.58 9.90
C ALA A 108 -1.70 20.26 10.57
N ASN A 109 -2.74 19.99 9.79
CA ASN A 109 -4.07 19.73 10.31
C ASN A 109 -4.17 18.30 10.86
N LYS A 110 -3.43 18.06 11.96
CA LYS A 110 -3.31 16.76 12.65
C LYS A 110 -4.66 16.19 13.08
N SER A 111 -5.69 17.03 13.23
CA SER A 111 -7.05 16.60 13.56
C SER A 111 -7.64 15.61 12.56
N ILE A 112 -7.21 15.66 11.28
CA ILE A 112 -7.65 14.69 10.28
C ILE A 112 -7.18 13.27 10.57
N PHE A 113 -6.09 13.13 11.33
CA PHE A 113 -5.49 11.86 11.72
C PHE A 113 -5.90 11.42 13.12
N GLU A 114 -6.55 12.27 13.92
CA GLU A 114 -7.08 11.91 15.24
C GLU A 114 -8.18 10.84 15.14
N SER A 115 -8.97 10.90 14.08
CA SER A 115 -10.04 9.92 13.85
C SER A 115 -9.50 8.64 13.22
N GLN A 116 -9.66 7.53 13.92
CA GLN A 116 -9.34 6.19 13.43
C GLN A 116 -10.59 5.30 13.38
N MET A 117 -10.54 4.25 12.56
CA MET A 117 -11.60 3.24 12.45
C MET A 117 -11.03 1.83 12.59
N SER A 118 -11.79 0.91 13.18
CA SER A 118 -11.40 -0.49 13.30
C SER A 118 -11.17 -1.11 11.92
N TRP A 119 -10.12 -1.91 11.80
CA TRP A 119 -9.74 -2.54 10.55
C TRP A 119 -10.00 -4.05 10.55
N ILE A 120 -10.36 -4.60 9.39
CA ILE A 120 -10.81 -5.99 9.26
C ILE A 120 -9.74 -7.02 9.64
N ALA A 121 -8.46 -6.70 9.40
CA ALA A 121 -7.35 -7.58 9.74
C ALA A 121 -6.95 -7.51 11.22
N GLY A 122 -7.38 -6.48 11.94
CA GLY A 122 -6.92 -6.15 13.29
C GLY A 122 -6.48 -4.69 13.41
N GLY A 123 -6.52 -4.18 14.64
CA GLY A 123 -6.15 -2.81 14.94
C GLY A 123 -7.08 -1.75 14.36
N LYS A 124 -6.54 -0.56 14.14
CA LYS A 124 -7.24 0.61 13.61
C LYS A 124 -6.41 1.29 12.54
N VAL A 125 -7.09 1.88 11.57
CA VAL A 125 -6.49 2.68 10.49
C VAL A 125 -7.01 4.10 10.55
N SER A 126 -6.28 5.04 9.94
CA SER A 126 -6.80 6.40 9.76
C SER A 126 -8.17 6.36 9.11
N LYS A 127 -9.15 7.08 9.67
CA LYS A 127 -10.46 7.21 9.04
C LYS A 127 -10.36 7.92 7.68
N TYR A 128 -9.42 8.86 7.53
CA TYR A 128 -9.15 9.54 6.27
C TYR A 128 -8.78 8.56 5.16
N PHE A 129 -7.81 7.68 5.41
CA PHE A 129 -7.39 6.65 4.44
C PHE A 129 -8.46 5.57 4.24
N GLY A 130 -9.10 5.13 5.33
CA GLY A 130 -10.14 4.10 5.29
C GLY A 130 -11.38 4.52 4.50
N ASP A 131 -11.85 5.76 4.66
CA ASP A 131 -12.99 6.30 3.90
C ASP A 131 -12.63 6.45 2.41
N ALA A 132 -11.43 6.95 2.11
CA ALA A 132 -10.94 7.12 0.74
C ALA A 132 -10.85 5.76 0.01
N PHE A 133 -10.21 4.76 0.64
CA PHE A 133 -10.16 3.40 0.13
C PHE A 133 -11.57 2.84 -0.08
N SER A 134 -12.43 2.90 0.95
CA SER A 134 -13.77 2.30 0.90
C SER A 134 -14.62 2.87 -0.23
N LYS A 135 -14.54 4.18 -0.48
CA LYS A 135 -15.28 4.83 -1.57
C LYS A 135 -14.75 4.44 -2.95
N VAL A 136 -13.43 4.41 -3.16
CA VAL A 136 -12.85 3.95 -4.44
C VAL A 136 -13.17 2.48 -4.68
N TRP A 137 -13.05 1.66 -3.63
CA TRP A 137 -13.37 0.23 -3.67
C TRP A 137 -14.83 -0.02 -4.07
N ALA A 138 -15.76 0.69 -3.42
CA ALA A 138 -17.20 0.58 -3.66
C ALA A 138 -17.67 1.20 -4.98
N ALA A 139 -16.91 2.12 -5.58
CA ALA A 139 -17.22 2.74 -6.88
C ALA A 139 -17.00 1.81 -8.08
N GLY A 140 -16.75 0.52 -7.83
CA GLY A 140 -16.73 -0.54 -8.83
C GLY A 140 -15.40 -1.29 -8.93
N MET A 141 -14.36 -0.85 -8.20
CA MET A 141 -13.07 -1.53 -8.19
C MET A 141 -13.20 -2.96 -7.67
N LYS A 142 -14.06 -3.16 -6.67
CA LYS A 142 -14.36 -4.49 -6.11
C LYS A 142 -14.92 -5.46 -7.16
N ASP A 143 -15.77 -4.97 -8.06
CA ASP A 143 -16.43 -5.78 -9.08
C ASP A 143 -15.44 -6.10 -10.21
N ASP A 144 -14.61 -5.11 -10.58
CA ASP A 144 -13.52 -5.32 -11.54
C ASP A 144 -12.52 -6.35 -11.04
N PHE A 145 -12.09 -6.23 -9.79
CA PHE A 145 -11.16 -7.16 -9.17
C PHE A 145 -11.73 -8.58 -9.09
N ALA A 146 -12.98 -8.74 -8.66
CA ALA A 146 -13.66 -10.03 -8.62
C ALA A 146 -13.76 -10.67 -10.01
N ALA A 147 -14.06 -9.88 -11.05
CA ALA A 147 -14.09 -10.36 -12.43
C ALA A 147 -12.70 -10.81 -12.90
N LEU A 148 -11.65 -10.04 -12.61
CA LEU A 148 -10.27 -10.37 -12.98
C LEU A 148 -9.79 -11.65 -12.30
N LEU A 149 -10.10 -11.85 -11.02
CA LEU A 149 -9.78 -13.10 -10.29
C LEU A 149 -10.47 -14.31 -10.92
N THR A 150 -11.73 -14.16 -11.32
CA THR A 150 -12.50 -15.24 -11.97
C THR A 150 -11.92 -15.58 -13.34
N GLN A 151 -11.52 -14.57 -14.12
CA GLN A 151 -11.00 -14.75 -15.47
C GLN A 151 -9.55 -15.24 -15.51
N ASN A 152 -8.77 -14.99 -14.45
CA ASN A 152 -7.34 -15.28 -14.39
C ASN A 152 -7.00 -16.07 -13.11
N PRO A 153 -7.50 -17.31 -12.97
CA PRO A 153 -7.27 -18.11 -11.78
C PRO A 153 -5.78 -18.38 -11.57
N GLY A 154 -5.32 -18.21 -10.33
CA GLY A 154 -3.93 -18.46 -9.94
C GLY A 154 -2.94 -17.32 -10.23
N TYR A 155 -3.36 -16.22 -10.86
CA TYR A 155 -2.48 -15.06 -11.06
C TYR A 155 -2.08 -14.43 -9.72
N GLU A 156 -0.87 -13.87 -9.62
CA GLU A 156 -0.50 -13.04 -8.48
C GLU A 156 -1.36 -11.77 -8.43
N VAL A 157 -1.40 -11.11 -7.28
CA VAL A 157 -2.00 -9.79 -7.11
C VAL A 157 -0.91 -8.81 -6.74
N TRP A 158 -0.63 -7.87 -7.62
CA TRP A 158 0.35 -6.82 -7.41
C TRP A 158 -0.36 -5.54 -7.02
N VAL A 159 -0.03 -5.03 -5.85
CA VAL A 159 -0.67 -3.84 -5.27
C VAL A 159 0.39 -2.75 -5.12
N SER A 160 0.11 -1.57 -5.65
CA SER A 160 1.06 -0.45 -5.56
C SER A 160 0.37 0.90 -5.43
N GLY A 161 1.13 1.89 -5.00
CA GLY A 161 0.65 3.25 -4.86
C GLY A 161 1.73 4.16 -4.31
N HIS A 162 1.54 5.46 -4.54
CA HIS A 162 2.46 6.50 -4.10
C HIS A 162 1.74 7.54 -3.24
N SER A 163 2.40 8.06 -2.21
CA SER A 163 1.85 9.08 -1.31
C SER A 163 0.58 8.56 -0.62
N LEU A 164 -0.53 9.32 -0.63
CA LEU A 164 -1.86 8.82 -0.25
C LEU A 164 -2.19 7.45 -0.88
N GLY A 165 -1.82 7.25 -2.15
CA GLY A 165 -2.03 5.98 -2.85
C GLY A 165 -1.29 4.81 -2.20
N GLY A 166 -0.17 5.06 -1.53
CA GLY A 166 0.56 4.05 -0.74
C GLY A 166 -0.29 3.51 0.41
N SER A 167 -0.90 4.38 1.20
CA SER A 167 -1.82 3.94 2.26
C SER A 167 -3.03 3.21 1.71
N LEU A 168 -3.62 3.69 0.60
CA LEU A 168 -4.75 3.00 -0.04
C LEU A 168 -4.35 1.61 -0.58
N ALA A 169 -3.12 1.46 -1.07
CA ALA A 169 -2.54 0.20 -1.50
C ALA A 169 -2.33 -0.78 -0.33
N SER A 170 -1.77 -0.30 0.79
CA SER A 170 -1.62 -1.05 2.04
C SER A 170 -2.97 -1.56 2.55
N LEU A 171 -3.96 -0.68 2.61
CA LEU A 171 -5.34 -1.03 2.95
C LEU A 171 -5.95 -2.03 1.96
N ALA A 172 -5.81 -1.82 0.65
CA ALA A 172 -6.35 -2.73 -0.35
C ALA A 172 -5.77 -4.14 -0.23
N ALA A 173 -4.45 -4.25 -0.06
CA ALA A 173 -3.76 -5.51 0.10
C ALA A 173 -4.23 -6.26 1.36
N SER A 174 -4.27 -5.57 2.50
CA SER A 174 -4.80 -6.13 3.75
C SER A 174 -6.28 -6.52 3.63
N TYR A 175 -7.09 -5.71 2.95
CA TYR A 175 -8.52 -5.94 2.78
C TYR A 175 -8.82 -7.19 1.95
N VAL A 176 -8.18 -7.37 0.80
CA VAL A 176 -8.45 -8.53 -0.08
C VAL A 176 -8.02 -9.85 0.57
N ILE A 177 -7.01 -9.82 1.44
CA ILE A 177 -6.59 -10.98 2.25
C ILE A 177 -7.54 -11.19 3.43
N GLY A 178 -7.85 -10.14 4.18
CA GLY A 178 -8.72 -10.20 5.36
C GLY A 178 -10.16 -10.63 5.03
N THR A 179 -10.65 -10.28 3.83
CA THR A 179 -11.93 -10.74 3.28
C THR A 179 -11.85 -12.10 2.59
N LYS A 180 -10.67 -12.74 2.57
CA LYS A 180 -10.41 -14.06 1.97
C LYS A 180 -10.70 -14.12 0.47
N LEU A 181 -10.58 -13.00 -0.24
CA LEU A 181 -10.66 -12.99 -1.71
C LEU A 181 -9.42 -13.61 -2.33
N VAL A 182 -8.26 -13.42 -1.70
CA VAL A 182 -6.96 -13.95 -2.16
C VAL A 182 -6.12 -14.38 -0.95
N ASP A 183 -5.35 -15.45 -1.12
CA ASP A 183 -4.35 -15.87 -0.13
C ASP A 183 -3.18 -14.88 -0.09
N GLY A 184 -2.69 -14.55 1.11
CA GLY A 184 -1.61 -13.58 1.30
C GLY A 184 -0.31 -13.95 0.59
N SER A 185 -0.05 -15.23 0.33
CA SER A 185 1.12 -15.69 -0.45
C SER A 185 1.07 -15.30 -1.93
N ARG A 186 -0.10 -14.94 -2.46
CA ARG A 186 -0.29 -14.46 -3.84
C ARG A 186 -0.23 -12.94 -3.96
N VAL A 187 -0.13 -12.21 -2.85
CA VAL A 187 -0.15 -10.74 -2.85
C VAL A 187 1.26 -10.19 -2.71
N LYS A 188 1.63 -9.29 -3.62
CA LYS A 188 2.86 -8.49 -3.55
C LYS A 188 2.50 -7.02 -3.43
N LEU A 189 2.87 -6.41 -2.32
CA LEU A 189 2.68 -4.99 -2.06
C LEU A 189 4.03 -4.25 -2.15
N VAL A 190 4.08 -3.21 -2.97
CA VAL A 190 5.18 -2.23 -2.95
C VAL A 190 4.59 -0.83 -3.01
N THR A 191 4.89 -0.02 -2.00
CA THR A 191 4.43 1.38 -1.91
C THR A 191 5.62 2.35 -1.97
N TYR A 192 5.35 3.59 -2.34
CA TYR A 192 6.35 4.66 -2.47
C TYR A 192 5.92 5.86 -1.64
N GLY A 193 6.77 6.29 -0.71
CA GLY A 193 6.45 7.43 0.16
C GLY A 193 5.13 7.23 0.89
N GLU A 194 4.88 6.03 1.42
CA GLU A 194 3.64 5.72 2.14
C GLU A 194 3.65 6.41 3.52
N PRO A 195 2.62 7.20 3.87
CA PRO A 195 2.45 7.74 5.21
C PRO A 195 2.02 6.65 6.21
N ARG A 196 2.18 6.89 7.52
CA ARG A 196 1.72 5.95 8.55
C ARG A 196 0.22 5.74 8.41
N THR A 197 -0.18 4.52 8.06
CA THR A 197 -1.56 4.21 7.64
C THR A 197 -2.49 3.87 8.80
N GLY A 198 -1.96 3.25 9.85
CA GLY A 198 -2.75 2.79 10.99
C GLY A 198 -1.92 2.64 12.26
N ASN A 199 -2.55 2.09 13.28
CA ASN A 199 -1.92 1.91 14.58
C ASN A 199 -1.00 0.68 14.62
N LYS A 200 -0.24 0.52 15.71
CA LYS A 200 0.66 -0.64 15.90
C LYS A 200 -0.01 -2.01 15.73
N ASP A 201 -1.26 -2.15 16.19
CA ASP A 201 -2.01 -3.40 16.01
C ASP A 201 -2.35 -3.68 14.53
N TYR A 202 -2.64 -2.62 13.75
CA TYR A 202 -2.81 -2.73 12.30
C TYR A 202 -1.48 -3.12 11.64
N ALA A 203 -0.37 -2.48 12.01
CA ALA A 203 0.95 -2.79 11.47
C ALA A 203 1.30 -4.27 11.67
N HIS A 204 1.14 -4.78 12.89
CA HIS A 204 1.37 -6.20 13.19
C HIS A 204 0.42 -7.13 12.42
N ALA A 205 -0.87 -6.79 12.33
CA ALA A 205 -1.84 -7.59 11.59
C ALA A 205 -1.53 -7.63 10.09
N HIS A 206 -1.13 -6.50 9.52
CA HIS A 206 -0.71 -6.36 8.13
C HIS A 206 0.53 -7.22 7.84
N ASP A 207 1.54 -7.15 8.69
CA ASP A 207 2.76 -7.96 8.55
C ASP A 207 2.50 -9.46 8.64
N ALA A 208 1.55 -9.88 9.48
CA ALA A 208 1.15 -11.27 9.59
C ALA A 208 0.39 -11.79 8.34
N GLN A 209 -0.22 -10.89 7.55
CA GLN A 209 -1.00 -11.23 6.36
C GLN A 209 -0.16 -11.36 5.09
N LEU A 210 0.93 -10.60 4.95
CA LEU A 210 1.67 -10.45 3.69
C LEU A 210 3.09 -11.03 3.75
N ALA A 211 3.38 -11.93 2.81
CA ALA A 211 4.73 -12.48 2.66
C ALA A 211 5.69 -11.55 1.87
N TYR A 212 5.15 -10.64 1.05
CA TYR A 212 5.90 -9.64 0.29
C TYR A 212 5.23 -8.27 0.41
N SER A 213 5.73 -7.46 1.34
CA SER A 213 5.28 -6.09 1.61
C SER A 213 6.49 -5.21 1.85
N TYR A 214 6.69 -4.22 0.98
CA TYR A 214 7.82 -3.30 1.06
C TYR A 214 7.38 -1.86 0.83
N ARG A 215 7.66 -0.98 1.80
CA ARG A 215 7.56 0.47 1.67
C ARG A 215 8.90 1.01 1.20
N VAL A 216 8.94 1.63 0.03
CA VAL A 216 10.15 2.27 -0.50
C VAL A 216 10.15 3.74 -0.10
N THR A 217 11.24 4.19 0.52
CA THR A 217 11.41 5.56 1.03
C THR A 217 12.67 6.20 0.43
N HIS A 218 12.61 7.51 0.18
CA HIS A 218 13.70 8.26 -0.45
C HIS A 218 14.21 9.37 0.45
N ASN A 219 15.46 9.26 0.88
CA ASN A 219 16.21 10.29 1.61
C ASN A 219 15.38 11.01 2.68
N ARG A 220 15.02 12.28 2.49
CA ARG A 220 14.31 13.10 3.47
C ARG A 220 12.84 13.32 3.11
N ASP A 221 12.25 12.41 2.34
CA ASP A 221 10.82 12.40 2.03
C ASP A 221 10.01 12.61 3.32
N VAL A 222 9.19 13.68 3.35
CA VAL A 222 8.39 14.05 4.52
C VAL A 222 7.20 13.11 4.76
N VAL A 223 6.69 12.48 3.70
CA VAL A 223 5.40 11.78 3.76
C VAL A 223 5.43 10.53 4.63
N PRO A 224 6.47 9.66 4.57
CA PRO A 224 6.58 8.55 5.50
C PRO A 224 6.54 8.96 6.98
N HIS A 225 6.88 10.21 7.30
CA HIS A 225 6.92 10.66 8.69
C HIS A 225 5.61 11.29 9.17
N VAL A 226 4.54 11.23 8.36
CA VAL A 226 3.20 11.68 8.75
C VAL A 226 2.18 10.53 8.78
N PRO A 227 1.23 10.54 9.73
CA PRO A 227 1.28 11.26 11.00
C PRO A 227 2.57 10.95 11.77
N ASN A 228 2.93 11.79 12.74
CA ASN A 228 4.12 11.54 13.56
C ASN A 228 4.03 10.15 14.22
N GLU A 229 5.19 9.53 14.46
CA GLU A 229 5.27 8.29 15.23
C GLU A 229 4.56 8.47 16.58
N ASP A 230 3.81 7.45 17.00
CA ASP A 230 3.04 7.39 18.24
C ASP A 230 1.92 8.43 18.40
N PHE A 231 1.73 9.36 17.47
CA PHE A 231 0.54 10.21 17.42
C PHE A 231 -0.67 9.29 17.25
N GLU A 232 -1.59 9.22 18.22
CA GLU A 232 -2.73 8.26 18.24
C GLU A 232 -2.31 6.80 17.97
N GLY A 233 -1.07 6.45 18.35
CA GLY A 233 -0.50 5.12 18.18
C GLY A 233 -0.20 4.72 16.73
N TYR A 234 -0.12 5.68 15.79
CA TYR A 234 0.24 5.43 14.40
C TYR A 234 1.65 4.86 14.29
N TYR A 235 1.78 3.82 13.47
CA TYR A 235 2.99 3.05 13.30
C TYR A 235 3.04 2.45 11.88
N HIS A 236 4.23 2.35 11.32
CA HIS A 236 4.46 1.70 10.05
C HIS A 236 4.43 0.18 10.16
N ASN A 237 3.88 -0.45 9.13
CA ASN A 237 4.09 -1.87 8.86
C ASN A 237 5.47 -2.11 8.22
N LYS A 238 5.96 -3.35 8.28
CA LYS A 238 7.19 -3.79 7.62
C LYS A 238 6.98 -4.04 6.13
N PHE A 239 8.05 -4.09 5.33
CA PHE A 239 9.44 -3.68 5.61
C PHE A 239 9.72 -2.33 4.98
N GLU A 240 10.65 -1.54 5.53
CA GLU A 240 11.14 -0.33 4.85
C GLU A 240 12.35 -0.67 3.97
N VAL A 241 12.35 -0.14 2.74
CA VAL A 241 13.51 -0.11 1.85
C VAL A 241 13.94 1.32 1.62
N TYR A 242 14.99 1.71 2.32
CA TYR A 242 15.43 3.08 2.42
C TYR A 242 16.60 3.40 1.49
N TYR A 243 16.38 4.37 0.60
CA TYR A 243 17.40 4.94 -0.28
C TYR A 243 17.91 6.26 0.28
N ARG A 244 18.99 6.20 1.07
CA ARG A 244 19.49 7.34 1.85
C ARG A 244 20.06 8.50 1.02
N GLU A 245 20.76 8.20 -0.06
CA GLU A 245 21.53 9.24 -0.79
C GLU A 245 20.90 9.61 -2.13
N ASN A 246 20.61 8.61 -2.96
CA ASN A 246 20.00 8.77 -4.27
C ASN A 246 19.31 7.46 -4.67
N MET A 247 18.55 7.51 -5.76
CA MET A 247 17.87 6.35 -6.31
C MET A 247 18.31 6.01 -7.73
N LYS A 248 19.56 6.30 -8.10
CA LYS A 248 20.09 5.92 -9.43
C LYS A 248 20.14 4.40 -9.59
N ASN A 249 20.28 3.92 -10.82
CA ASN A 249 20.54 2.50 -11.04
C ASN A 249 21.84 2.08 -10.31
N GLY A 250 21.77 1.01 -9.51
CA GLY A 250 22.89 0.56 -8.67
C GLY A 250 23.08 1.35 -7.37
N ALA A 251 22.17 2.28 -7.04
CA ALA A 251 22.19 2.96 -5.75
C ALA A 251 22.07 1.96 -4.59
N LYS A 252 22.77 2.26 -3.50
CA LYS A 252 22.69 1.46 -2.27
C LYS A 252 21.39 1.77 -1.54
N TYR A 253 20.80 0.73 -0.98
CA TYR A 253 19.63 0.81 -0.11
C TYR A 253 19.83 -0.06 1.13
N THR A 254 19.07 0.26 2.17
CA THR A 254 18.98 -0.53 3.41
C THR A 254 17.58 -1.12 3.50
N VAL A 255 17.47 -2.42 3.80
CA VAL A 255 16.20 -3.05 4.15
C VAL A 255 16.10 -3.12 5.67
N CYS A 256 15.19 -2.35 6.26
CA CYS A 256 14.97 -2.34 7.70
C CYS A 256 13.85 -3.30 8.10
N ASN A 257 14.16 -4.12 9.09
CA ASN A 257 13.31 -5.21 9.59
C ASN A 257 12.54 -4.82 10.87
N GLY A 258 12.89 -3.69 11.48
CA GLY A 258 12.10 -3.07 12.54
C GLY A 258 10.94 -2.27 11.98
N ASP A 259 9.90 -2.15 12.80
CA ASP A 259 8.98 -1.02 12.63
C ASP A 259 9.71 0.24 13.12
N GLU A 260 9.54 1.36 12.44
CA GLU A 260 10.14 2.66 12.81
C GLU A 260 11.66 2.56 13.11
N ASP A 261 12.42 1.92 12.21
CA ASP A 261 13.81 1.56 12.44
C ASP A 261 14.75 2.77 12.29
N ASN A 262 15.43 3.16 13.37
CA ASN A 262 16.43 4.23 13.38
C ASN A 262 17.65 3.96 12.46
N GLY A 263 17.82 2.75 11.94
CA GLY A 263 18.76 2.43 10.88
C GLY A 263 18.34 2.94 9.48
N CYS A 264 17.06 3.28 9.31
CA CYS A 264 16.47 3.79 8.07
C CYS A 264 16.01 5.26 8.20
N SER A 265 14.89 5.65 7.56
CA SER A 265 14.53 7.06 7.44
C SER A 265 14.17 7.70 8.77
N ASP A 266 13.67 6.94 9.76
CA ASP A 266 13.34 7.47 11.09
C ASP A 266 14.57 7.90 11.90
N GLY A 267 15.77 7.41 11.54
CA GLY A 267 17.03 7.86 12.12
C GLY A 267 17.44 9.28 11.68
N LEU A 268 16.71 9.90 10.76
CA LEU A 268 17.01 11.25 10.27
C LEU A 268 16.42 12.32 11.20
N TRP A 269 17.26 13.29 11.57
CA TRP A 269 16.85 14.46 12.36
C TRP A 269 15.94 15.45 11.60
N ILE A 270 15.94 15.42 10.25
CA ILE A 270 15.18 16.33 9.40
C ILE A 270 14.63 15.55 8.19
N THR A 271 13.30 15.47 8.09
CA THR A 271 12.56 14.73 7.06
C THR A 271 11.47 15.62 6.46
N THR A 272 11.87 16.66 5.71
CA THR A 272 10.98 17.74 5.27
C THR A 272 10.97 17.94 3.74
N SER A 273 11.55 17.03 2.97
CA SER A 273 11.74 17.19 1.54
C SER A 273 10.49 16.75 0.77
N ILE A 274 9.80 17.71 0.15
CA ILE A 274 8.74 17.42 -0.84
C ILE A 274 9.38 16.95 -2.16
N ASP A 275 10.58 17.43 -2.50
CA ASP A 275 11.25 17.04 -3.74
C ASP A 275 11.62 15.55 -3.74
N ASP A 276 12.17 15.05 -2.63
CA ASP A 276 12.48 13.62 -2.46
C ASP A 276 11.21 12.76 -2.55
N HIS A 277 10.07 13.30 -2.11
CA HIS A 277 8.78 12.63 -2.22
C HIS A 277 8.26 12.57 -3.66
N LEU A 278 8.47 13.60 -4.47
CA LEU A 278 8.00 13.61 -5.86
C LEU A 278 8.88 12.76 -6.79
N HIS A 279 10.12 12.49 -6.38
CA HIS A 279 11.12 11.83 -7.21
C HIS A 279 11.53 10.46 -6.69
N TYR A 280 11.13 9.42 -7.41
CA TYR A 280 11.54 8.03 -7.14
C TYR A 280 12.28 7.47 -8.34
N PHE A 281 13.47 6.91 -8.10
CA PHE A 281 14.32 6.31 -9.14
C PHE A 281 14.61 7.22 -10.35
N GLU A 282 14.95 8.48 -10.06
CA GLU A 282 15.23 9.54 -11.05
C GLU A 282 14.01 9.94 -11.92
N LYS A 283 12.80 9.60 -11.48
CA LYS A 283 11.54 9.96 -12.14
C LYS A 283 10.70 10.85 -11.22
N ASP A 284 10.24 11.99 -11.73
CA ASP A 284 9.03 12.62 -11.18
C ASP A 284 7.89 11.63 -11.40
N ILE A 285 7.40 11.02 -10.33
CA ILE A 285 6.52 9.86 -10.42
C ILE A 285 5.19 10.19 -11.11
N SER A 286 4.70 11.42 -10.91
CA SER A 286 3.45 11.88 -11.49
C SER A 286 3.61 12.23 -12.96
N ALA A 287 4.61 13.06 -13.29
CA ALA A 287 4.87 13.50 -14.65
C ALA A 287 5.34 12.36 -15.55
N TRP A 288 6.07 11.39 -15.01
CA TRP A 288 6.47 10.20 -15.73
C TRP A 288 5.26 9.30 -16.04
N GLY A 289 4.36 9.12 -15.08
CA GLY A 289 3.08 8.43 -15.27
C GLY A 289 2.22 9.07 -16.36
N ASP A 290 2.04 10.39 -16.31
CA ASP A 290 1.27 11.16 -17.30
C ASP A 290 1.84 11.05 -18.73
N LYS A 291 3.15 10.89 -18.86
CA LYS A 291 3.84 10.68 -20.14
C LYS A 291 3.82 9.22 -20.62
N GLY A 292 3.01 8.36 -20.01
CA GLY A 292 2.92 6.94 -20.35
C GLY A 292 4.17 6.16 -19.97
N CYS A 293 4.86 6.58 -18.90
CA CYS A 293 6.08 5.96 -18.38
C CYS A 293 7.25 5.89 -19.38
N ASN A 294 7.32 6.82 -20.33
CA ASN A 294 8.44 6.92 -21.29
C ASN A 294 9.60 7.79 -20.77
#